data_AF-A0A8D7ZYG6-F1
#
_entry.id   AF-A0A8D7ZYG6-F1
#
_cell.length_a   1.000
_cell.length_b   1.000
_cell.length_c   1.000
_cell.angle_alpha   90.00
_cell.angle_beta   90.00
_cell.angle_gamma   90.00
#
_symmetry.space_group_name_H-M   'P 1'
#
loop_
_entity.id
_entity.type
_entity.pdbx_description
1 polymer ?
#
loop_
_entity_poly.entity_id
_entity_poly.type
_entity_poly.pdbx_seq_one_letter_code
_entity_poly.pdbx_strand_id
1 'polypeptide(L)'
;MRKLSFPTYCNAERPSPILPRPAPLIGDGPIQEVTTTRHDFVCKSGTKRQPIVPQNLLHLPGGRLESDTVNRLSYPANKENIVPTKSCKPILSYKRPEQPMESDTTQKLSFMPVCPAPKEKYPWAQRARYQPPVQPMETDTTAMLSYPPPGEFVEDCCGAGGEPCCQSCDPAIVNCCGNLMPDGRCYPRAAIVN
;
A
#
# COMPACT_ATOMS: atom_id res chain seq x y z
N MET A 1 66.35 126.99 2.46
CA MET A 1 65.30 125.96 2.73
C MET A 1 64.42 126.52 3.84
N ARG A 2 63.09 126.62 3.76
CA ARG A 2 62.08 125.59 3.46
C ARG A 2 60.75 126.28 3.11
N LYS A 3 60.13 125.96 1.96
CA LYS A 3 58.77 126.39 1.60
C LYS A 3 57.76 125.70 2.53
N LEU A 4 56.87 126.46 3.16
CA LEU A 4 55.79 125.94 4.00
C LEU A 4 54.63 125.46 3.12
N SER A 5 54.21 124.22 3.38
CA SER A 5 53.16 123.46 2.74
C SER A 5 51.83 123.68 3.47
N PHE A 6 50.89 124.40 2.88
CA PHE A 6 49.50 124.36 3.34
C PHE A 6 48.57 124.26 2.12
N PRO A 7 47.91 123.12 1.91
CA PRO A 7 46.88 123.00 0.88
C PRO A 7 45.53 123.55 1.39
N THR A 8 44.89 124.39 0.58
CA THR A 8 43.51 124.87 0.79
C THR A 8 42.52 123.84 0.25
N TYR A 9 41.75 123.21 1.13
CA TYR A 9 40.63 122.33 0.76
C TYR A 9 39.33 123.16 0.69
N CYS A 10 38.97 123.62 -0.50
CA CYS A 10 37.67 124.24 -0.78
C CYS A 10 36.88 123.34 -1.72
N ASN A 11 36.05 122.44 -1.17
CA ASN A 11 34.89 121.75 -1.79
C ASN A 11 34.46 120.62 -0.86
N ALA A 12 33.71 120.93 0.20
CA ALA A 12 33.09 119.90 1.04
C ALA A 12 31.57 120.04 0.94
N GLU A 13 30.95 119.17 0.13
CA GLU A 13 29.49 119.02 0.09
C GLU A 13 28.96 118.60 1.47
N ARG A 14 27.80 119.13 1.85
CA ARG A 14 27.20 118.84 3.15
C ARG A 14 26.66 117.40 3.15
N PRO A 15 27.12 116.53 4.06
CA PRO A 15 26.68 115.13 4.07
C PRO A 15 25.19 115.02 4.41
N SER A 16 24.49 114.11 3.72
CA SER A 16 23.09 113.78 3.99
C SER A 16 22.90 113.26 5.42
N PRO A 17 21.77 113.58 6.09
CA PRO A 17 21.50 113.10 7.44
C PRO A 17 21.41 111.56 7.47
N ILE A 18 22.08 110.96 8.45
CA ILE A 18 22.06 109.52 8.66
C ILE A 18 20.79 109.18 9.42
N LEU A 19 19.81 108.56 8.75
CA LEU A 19 18.63 108.02 9.40
C LEU A 19 18.92 106.57 9.85
N PRO A 20 18.49 106.18 11.06
CA PRO A 20 18.60 104.79 11.47
C PRO A 20 17.72 103.91 10.56
N ARG A 21 18.31 102.82 10.06
CA ARG A 21 17.57 101.84 9.26
C ARG A 21 16.56 101.12 10.17
N PRO A 22 15.29 100.94 9.78
CA PRO A 22 14.36 100.12 10.56
C PRO A 22 14.93 98.71 10.70
N ALA A 23 15.13 98.29 11.94
CA ALA A 23 15.70 97.00 12.30
C ALA A 23 14.56 96.12 12.85
N PRO A 24 13.86 95.33 12.03
CA PRO A 24 12.96 94.30 12.55
C PRO A 24 13.79 93.35 13.44
N LEU A 25 13.42 93.23 14.71
CA LEU A 25 14.18 92.47 15.72
C LEU A 25 14.10 90.95 15.54
N ILE A 26 13.24 90.48 14.64
CA ILE A 26 12.99 89.06 14.38
C ILE A 26 13.15 88.85 12.88
N GLY A 27 14.08 87.97 12.50
CA GLY A 27 14.30 87.61 11.10
C GLY A 27 13.24 86.65 10.59
N ASP A 28 12.90 86.76 9.30
CA ASP A 28 12.01 85.82 8.63
C ASP A 28 12.74 84.47 8.43
N GLY A 29 12.52 83.54 9.36
CA GLY A 29 13.10 82.20 9.31
C GLY A 29 12.35 81.21 10.20
N PRO A 30 12.40 79.90 9.88
CA PRO A 30 11.77 78.88 10.71
C PRO A 30 12.40 78.85 12.11
N ILE A 31 11.59 78.59 13.14
CA ILE A 31 12.06 78.45 14.52
C ILE A 31 12.97 77.22 14.62
N GLN A 32 14.13 77.38 15.26
CA GLN A 32 15.05 76.28 15.55
C GLN A 32 14.46 75.38 16.65
N GLU A 33 14.16 74.14 16.32
CA GLU A 33 13.53 73.18 17.26
C GLU A 33 14.53 72.36 18.09
N VAL A 34 15.83 72.52 17.83
CA VAL A 34 16.88 71.75 18.51
C VAL A 34 17.34 72.49 19.75
N THR A 35 17.19 71.86 20.91
CA THR A 35 17.71 72.38 22.18
C THR A 35 19.23 72.30 22.22
N THR A 36 19.88 73.23 22.92
CA THR A 36 21.34 73.25 23.11
C THR A 36 21.85 71.92 23.68
N THR A 37 21.09 71.32 24.60
CA THR A 37 21.40 70.00 25.16
C THR A 37 21.51 68.92 24.07
N ARG A 38 20.56 68.88 23.13
CA ARG A 38 20.57 67.89 22.05
C ARG A 38 21.71 68.14 21.06
N HIS A 39 22.07 69.39 20.85
CA HIS A 39 23.17 69.77 19.96
C HIS A 39 24.55 69.45 20.56
N ASP A 40 24.73 69.68 21.86
CA ASP A 40 26.06 69.69 22.47
C ASP A 40 26.45 68.32 23.08
N PHE A 41 25.47 67.58 23.63
CA PHE A 41 25.68 66.27 24.27
C PHE A 41 25.54 65.08 23.30
N VAL A 42 26.18 65.17 22.14
CA VAL A 42 26.32 64.04 21.20
C VAL A 42 27.48 63.13 21.58
N CYS A 43 27.37 61.84 21.25
CA CYS A 43 28.43 60.86 21.48
C CYS A 43 29.75 61.31 20.81
N LYS A 44 30.75 61.65 21.61
CA LYS A 44 32.11 61.94 21.11
C LYS A 44 32.85 60.61 20.95
N SER A 45 33.49 60.39 19.80
CA SER A 45 34.31 59.20 19.59
C SER A 45 35.51 59.22 20.54
N GLY A 46 35.52 58.35 21.55
CA GLY A 46 36.66 58.15 22.43
C GLY A 46 37.65 57.15 21.85
N THR A 47 38.91 57.52 21.65
CA THR A 47 39.98 56.56 21.34
C THR A 47 40.39 55.82 22.61
N LYS A 48 40.49 54.48 22.56
CA LYS A 48 40.98 53.68 23.68
C LYS A 48 42.44 54.04 23.98
N ARG A 49 42.76 54.35 25.24
CA ARG A 49 44.13 54.58 25.71
C ARG A 49 44.92 53.27 25.62
N GLN A 50 46.16 53.34 25.14
CA GLN A 50 47.05 52.18 25.12
C GLN A 50 47.53 51.80 26.53
N PRO A 51 47.68 50.51 26.84
CA PRO A 51 48.17 50.05 28.13
C PRO A 51 49.66 50.40 28.31
N ILE A 52 50.05 50.75 29.55
CA ILE A 52 51.45 50.95 29.93
C ILE A 52 52.01 49.58 30.33
N VAL A 53 52.92 49.03 29.52
CA VAL A 53 53.60 47.75 29.80
C VAL A 53 55.01 48.04 30.32
N PRO A 54 55.40 47.56 31.53
CA PRO A 54 56.75 47.74 32.04
C PRO A 54 57.78 47.01 31.17
N GLN A 55 58.95 47.60 30.98
CA GLN A 55 60.06 46.93 30.28
C GLN A 55 60.62 45.80 31.15
N ASN A 56 60.72 44.60 30.57
CA ASN A 56 61.26 43.40 31.20
C ASN A 56 62.78 43.55 31.42
N LEU A 57 63.19 44.20 32.52
CA LEU A 57 64.60 44.40 32.88
C LEU A 57 65.19 43.26 33.75
N LEU A 58 64.40 42.22 34.04
CA LEU A 58 64.87 41.06 34.81
C LEU A 58 65.53 40.05 33.86
N HIS A 59 66.85 40.03 33.83
CA HIS A 59 67.62 39.02 33.09
C HIS A 59 67.71 37.73 33.92
N LEU A 60 67.04 36.67 33.45
CA LEU A 60 67.18 35.33 34.03
C LEU A 60 68.59 34.80 33.72
N PRO A 61 69.35 34.26 34.70
CA PRO A 61 70.66 33.69 34.43
C PRO A 61 70.52 32.50 33.46
N GLY A 62 71.17 32.59 32.29
CA GLY A 62 71.07 31.60 31.20
C GLY A 62 71.85 30.30 31.41
N GLY A 63 72.20 29.95 32.65
CA GLY A 63 72.90 28.72 32.97
C GLY A 63 71.96 27.52 32.88
N ARG A 64 72.33 26.48 32.12
CA ARG A 64 71.58 25.22 32.10
C ARG A 64 71.84 24.49 33.42
N LEU A 65 70.89 24.54 34.34
CA LEU A 65 70.87 23.66 35.49
C LEU A 65 70.44 22.27 35.01
N GLU A 66 71.21 21.23 35.33
CA GLU A 66 70.75 19.85 35.15
C GLU A 66 69.52 19.64 36.04
N SER A 67 68.34 19.66 35.42
CA SER A 67 67.03 19.57 36.09
C SER A 67 66.57 18.13 36.30
N ASP A 68 67.32 17.18 35.77
CA ASP A 68 66.89 15.79 35.70
C ASP A 68 67.22 15.07 36.98
N THR A 69 66.17 14.59 37.65
CA THR A 69 66.32 13.81 38.88
C THR A 69 66.80 12.40 38.57
N VAL A 70 67.46 11.76 39.54
CA VAL A 70 67.90 10.36 39.44
C VAL A 70 66.76 9.43 39.00
N ASN A 71 65.54 9.68 39.46
CA ASN A 71 64.36 8.91 39.06
C ASN A 71 64.08 9.00 37.54
N ARG A 72 64.14 10.21 36.97
CA ARG A 72 63.91 10.43 35.53
C ARG A 72 64.95 9.71 34.66
N LEU A 73 66.20 9.64 35.13
CA LEU A 73 67.28 8.96 34.42
C LEU A 73 67.24 7.43 34.57
N SER A 74 66.89 6.93 35.77
CA SER A 74 66.88 5.50 36.07
C SER A 74 65.63 4.77 35.57
N TYR A 75 64.49 5.44 35.48
CA TYR A 75 63.21 4.83 35.10
C TYR A 75 62.58 5.54 33.88
N PRO A 76 63.21 5.47 32.69
CA PRO A 76 62.60 5.99 31.49
C PRO A 76 61.34 5.20 31.17
N ALA A 77 60.30 5.88 30.66
CA ALA A 77 59.09 5.22 30.17
C ALA A 77 59.46 4.39 28.93
N ASN A 78 59.85 3.14 29.15
CA ASN A 78 60.31 2.24 28.11
C ASN A 78 59.13 1.71 27.31
N LYS A 79 58.58 2.55 26.43
CA LYS A 79 57.44 2.18 25.58
C LYS A 79 57.83 1.25 24.43
N GLU A 80 59.09 1.31 24.01
CA GLU A 80 59.57 0.60 22.81
C GLU A 80 59.95 -0.86 23.09
N ASN A 81 60.32 -1.21 24.32
CA ASN A 81 60.70 -2.59 24.67
C ASN A 81 59.56 -3.40 25.32
N ILE A 82 58.32 -2.91 25.30
CA ILE A 82 57.17 -3.66 25.81
C ILE A 82 56.64 -4.56 24.68
N VAL A 83 57.00 -5.84 24.73
CA VAL A 83 56.41 -6.86 23.83
C VAL A 83 55.07 -7.32 24.43
N PRO A 84 53.93 -7.17 23.74
CA PRO A 84 52.66 -7.68 24.22
C PRO A 84 52.70 -9.20 24.41
N THR A 85 52.24 -9.68 25.55
CA THR A 85 52.17 -11.13 25.85
C THR A 85 51.23 -11.83 24.87
N LYS A 86 51.72 -12.92 24.26
CA LYS A 86 50.90 -13.79 23.40
C LYS A 86 49.89 -14.56 24.25
N SER A 87 48.65 -14.67 23.78
CA SER A 87 47.62 -15.46 24.47
C SER A 87 47.86 -16.95 24.26
N CYS A 88 47.91 -17.72 25.34
CA CYS A 88 48.03 -19.19 25.30
C CYS A 88 46.67 -19.90 25.14
N LYS A 89 45.58 -19.17 24.88
CA LYS A 89 44.26 -19.77 24.72
C LYS A 89 44.20 -20.57 23.41
N PRO A 90 43.62 -21.78 23.41
CA PRO A 90 43.43 -22.52 22.17
C PRO A 90 42.53 -21.73 21.21
N ILE A 91 42.86 -21.76 19.93
CA ILE A 91 42.03 -21.17 18.89
C ILE A 91 40.82 -22.09 18.70
N LEU A 92 39.65 -21.63 19.13
CA LEU A 92 38.39 -22.35 18.90
C LEU A 92 37.92 -22.09 17.47
N SER A 93 38.00 -23.10 16.62
CA SER A 93 37.40 -23.08 15.28
C SER A 93 36.06 -23.81 15.30
N TYR A 94 34.99 -23.18 14.81
CA TYR A 94 33.72 -23.86 14.61
C TYR A 94 33.87 -24.94 13.53
N LYS A 95 33.46 -26.17 13.85
CA LYS A 95 33.27 -27.25 12.86
C LYS A 95 31.78 -27.47 12.67
N ARG A 96 31.31 -27.31 11.43
CA ARG A 96 29.92 -27.63 11.09
C ARG A 96 29.69 -29.15 11.27
N PRO A 97 28.59 -29.58 11.91
CA PRO A 97 28.21 -30.99 11.95
C PRO A 97 28.07 -31.57 10.55
N GLU A 98 28.51 -32.81 10.35
CA GLU A 98 28.35 -33.53 9.07
C GLU A 98 26.88 -33.85 8.80
N GLN A 99 26.15 -34.20 9.85
CA GLN A 99 24.73 -34.52 9.77
C GLN A 99 23.87 -33.25 9.93
N PRO A 100 22.89 -33.03 9.04
CA PRO A 100 21.91 -31.97 9.22
C PRO A 100 21.05 -32.22 10.45
N MET A 101 20.51 -31.13 10.99
CA MET A 101 19.53 -31.20 12.07
C MET A 101 18.25 -31.90 11.58
N GLU A 102 17.68 -32.76 12.42
CA GLU A 102 16.38 -33.39 12.16
C GLU A 102 15.29 -32.31 12.01
N SER A 103 14.53 -32.38 10.92
CA SER A 103 13.54 -31.34 10.54
C SER A 103 12.09 -31.82 10.60
N ASP A 104 11.87 -33.07 10.98
CA ASP A 104 10.55 -33.67 11.01
C ASP A 104 9.81 -33.29 12.29
N THR A 105 8.61 -32.77 12.10
CA THR A 105 7.74 -32.38 13.21
C THR A 105 6.81 -33.52 13.54
N THR A 106 6.37 -33.60 14.80
CA THR A 106 5.34 -34.55 15.22
C THR A 106 4.11 -34.47 14.33
N GLN A 107 3.70 -33.26 13.93
CA GLN A 107 2.57 -33.07 13.03
C GLN A 107 2.78 -33.72 11.65
N LYS A 108 3.96 -33.57 11.04
CA LYS A 108 4.25 -34.25 9.77
C LYS A 108 4.14 -35.77 9.96
N LEU A 109 4.76 -36.32 11.00
CA LEU A 109 4.78 -37.76 11.26
C LEU A 109 3.40 -38.33 11.63
N SER A 110 2.59 -37.56 12.37
CA SER A 110 1.28 -38.02 12.86
C SER A 110 0.16 -37.92 11.83
N PHE A 111 0.22 -36.96 10.90
CA PHE A 111 -0.88 -36.68 9.96
C PHE A 111 -0.49 -37.00 8.52
N MET A 112 -0.21 -38.27 8.26
CA MET A 112 0.05 -38.79 6.91
C MET A 112 -1.27 -39.03 6.15
N PRO A 113 -1.29 -38.90 4.82
CA PRO A 113 -2.49 -39.18 4.02
C PRO A 113 -2.85 -40.66 4.15
N VAL A 114 -4.05 -40.93 4.71
CA VAL A 114 -4.59 -42.27 4.80
C VAL A 114 -5.45 -42.55 3.57
N CYS A 115 -5.18 -43.63 2.86
CA CYS A 115 -6.07 -44.13 1.82
C CYS A 115 -7.22 -44.90 2.49
N PRO A 116 -8.45 -44.38 2.53
CA PRO A 116 -9.57 -45.12 3.11
C PRO A 116 -9.85 -46.38 2.28
N ALA A 117 -10.26 -47.45 2.97
CA ALA A 117 -10.67 -48.67 2.28
C ALA A 117 -11.88 -48.39 1.36
N PRO A 118 -12.02 -49.15 0.25
CA PRO A 118 -13.21 -49.06 -0.60
C PRO A 118 -14.49 -49.27 0.21
N LYS A 119 -15.53 -48.50 -0.11
CA LYS A 119 -16.84 -48.63 0.56
C LYS A 119 -17.44 -50.02 0.28
N GLU A 120 -17.87 -50.71 1.34
CA GLU A 120 -18.61 -51.96 1.22
C GLU A 120 -19.97 -51.74 0.55
N LYS A 121 -20.36 -52.67 -0.33
CA LYS A 121 -21.67 -52.63 -1.00
C LYS A 121 -22.70 -53.43 -0.21
N TYR A 122 -23.65 -52.74 0.41
CA TYR A 122 -24.74 -53.37 1.15
C TYR A 122 -26.00 -53.50 0.28
N PRO A 123 -26.40 -54.72 -0.16
CA PRO A 123 -27.56 -54.90 -1.03
C PRO A 123 -28.87 -54.45 -0.36
N TRP A 124 -28.97 -54.55 0.97
CA TRP A 124 -30.12 -54.11 1.76
C TRP A 124 -30.20 -52.59 1.96
N ALA A 125 -29.09 -51.85 1.77
CA ALA A 125 -29.05 -50.39 1.85
C ALA A 125 -29.21 -49.71 0.48
N GLN A 126 -29.31 -50.50 -0.60
CA GLN A 126 -29.53 -49.99 -1.94
C GLN A 126 -30.99 -49.65 -2.14
N ARG A 127 -31.26 -48.48 -2.74
CA ARG A 127 -32.64 -48.09 -3.10
C ARG A 127 -33.21 -49.13 -4.05
N ALA A 128 -34.33 -49.74 -3.68
CA ALA A 128 -35.05 -50.66 -4.55
C ALA A 128 -35.50 -49.94 -5.82
N ARG A 129 -35.38 -50.62 -6.97
CA ARG A 129 -35.99 -50.15 -8.22
C ARG A 129 -37.50 -50.41 -8.17
N TYR A 130 -38.28 -49.53 -8.80
CA TYR A 130 -39.73 -49.72 -8.94
C TYR A 130 -40.01 -51.03 -9.69
N GLN A 131 -40.95 -51.82 -9.18
CA GLN A 131 -41.47 -53.04 -9.81
C GLN A 131 -42.96 -52.81 -10.11
N PRO A 132 -43.39 -52.87 -11.38
CA PRO A 132 -44.81 -52.77 -11.72
C PRO A 132 -45.59 -53.98 -11.15
N PRO A 133 -46.89 -53.82 -10.85
CA PRO A 133 -47.71 -54.91 -10.35
C PRO A 133 -47.82 -56.05 -11.40
N VAL A 134 -47.83 -57.29 -10.92
CA VAL A 134 -47.94 -58.50 -11.76
C VAL A 134 -49.30 -58.56 -12.47
N GLN A 135 -50.34 -58.07 -11.80
CA GLN A 135 -51.69 -58.00 -12.34
C GLN A 135 -51.92 -56.59 -12.93
N PRO A 136 -52.28 -56.49 -14.22
CA PRO A 136 -52.69 -55.21 -14.79
C PRO A 136 -53.97 -54.74 -14.10
N MET A 137 -54.17 -53.42 -14.05
CA MET A 137 -55.44 -52.86 -13.60
C MET A 137 -56.54 -53.20 -14.61
N GLU A 138 -57.72 -53.57 -14.13
CA GLU A 138 -58.89 -53.75 -14.99
C GLU A 138 -59.25 -52.41 -15.66
N THR A 139 -59.37 -52.43 -16.98
CA THR A 139 -59.67 -51.24 -17.80
C THR A 139 -61.15 -51.08 -18.12
N ASP A 140 -61.95 -52.11 -17.83
CA ASP A 140 -63.34 -52.15 -18.22
C ASP A 140 -64.20 -51.29 -17.30
N THR A 141 -64.97 -50.39 -17.88
CA THR A 141 -65.94 -49.57 -17.15
C THR A 141 -67.34 -50.10 -17.39
N THR A 142 -68.24 -49.92 -16.42
CA THR A 142 -69.63 -50.38 -16.50
C THR A 142 -70.34 -49.85 -17.76
N ALA A 143 -69.99 -48.65 -18.22
CA ALA A 143 -70.53 -48.04 -19.43
C ALA A 143 -70.14 -48.80 -20.71
N MET A 144 -68.88 -49.23 -20.83
CA MET A 144 -68.40 -50.02 -21.97
C MET A 144 -69.11 -51.37 -22.06
N LEU A 145 -69.37 -52.00 -20.91
CA LEU A 145 -70.05 -53.30 -20.85
C LEU A 145 -71.57 -53.18 -21.04
N SER A 146 -72.18 -52.07 -20.63
CA SER A 146 -73.65 -51.93 -20.60
C SER A 146 -74.25 -51.39 -21.89
N TYR A 147 -73.50 -50.65 -22.70
CA TYR A 147 -74.01 -49.99 -23.90
C TYR A 147 -73.17 -50.34 -25.14
N PRO A 148 -73.29 -51.57 -25.68
CA PRO A 148 -72.69 -51.89 -26.97
C PRO A 148 -73.37 -51.07 -28.08
N PRO A 149 -72.63 -50.70 -29.15
CA PRO A 149 -73.20 -49.94 -30.25
C PRO A 149 -74.32 -50.74 -30.96
N PRO A 150 -75.45 -50.11 -31.33
CA PRO A 150 -76.53 -50.79 -32.02
C PRO A 150 -76.16 -51.12 -33.47
N GLY A 151 -76.24 -52.41 -33.83
CA GLY A 151 -75.97 -52.96 -35.16
C GLY A 151 -75.87 -54.48 -35.11
N GLU A 152 -76.20 -55.18 -36.21
CA GLU A 152 -75.98 -56.62 -36.31
C GLU A 152 -74.47 -56.87 -36.46
N PHE A 153 -73.88 -57.52 -35.47
CA PHE A 153 -72.49 -57.92 -35.51
C PHE A 153 -72.37 -59.10 -36.49
N VAL A 154 -71.95 -58.81 -37.71
CA VAL A 154 -71.53 -59.86 -38.64
C VAL A 154 -70.19 -60.37 -38.13
N GLU A 155 -70.20 -61.59 -37.60
CA GLU A 155 -69.01 -62.38 -37.36
C GLU A 155 -68.43 -62.77 -38.73
N ASP A 156 -67.62 -61.88 -39.31
CA ASP A 156 -66.70 -62.29 -40.36
C ASP A 156 -65.63 -63.16 -39.72
N CYS A 157 -65.97 -64.45 -39.57
CA CYS A 157 -65.08 -65.50 -39.13
C CYS A 157 -63.84 -65.50 -40.03
N CYS A 158 -62.75 -64.91 -39.56
CA CYS A 158 -61.42 -65.22 -40.04
C CYS A 158 -61.12 -66.67 -39.64
N GLY A 159 -61.58 -67.62 -40.48
CA GLY A 159 -61.12 -69.01 -40.53
C GLY A 159 -61.47 -69.88 -39.33
N ALA A 160 -62.61 -70.57 -39.39
CA ALA A 160 -62.72 -71.88 -38.76
C ALA A 160 -61.86 -72.88 -39.57
N GLY A 161 -60.56 -72.92 -39.26
CA GLY A 161 -59.56 -73.70 -39.97
C GLY A 161 -58.26 -72.90 -39.96
N GLY A 162 -57.27 -73.35 -39.20
CA GLY A 162 -56.03 -72.62 -38.90
C GLY A 162 -55.16 -72.30 -40.12
N GLU A 163 -55.59 -71.35 -40.94
CA GLU A 163 -54.77 -70.65 -41.94
C GLU A 163 -54.73 -69.16 -41.60
N PRO A 164 -53.55 -68.51 -41.65
CA PRO A 164 -53.40 -67.12 -41.26
C PRO A 164 -54.08 -66.20 -42.28
N CYS A 165 -55.00 -65.37 -41.77
CA CYS A 165 -55.52 -64.21 -42.46
C CYS A 165 -54.36 -63.28 -42.82
N CYS A 166 -53.99 -63.20 -44.12
CA CYS A 166 -53.37 -62.02 -44.81
C CYS A 166 -52.43 -62.35 -46.00
N GLN A 167 -52.73 -63.28 -46.90
CA GLN A 167 -51.91 -63.40 -48.13
C GLN A 167 -52.31 -62.47 -49.29
N SER A 168 -53.36 -61.64 -49.16
CA SER A 168 -53.74 -60.74 -50.26
C SER A 168 -54.22 -59.33 -49.85
N CYS A 169 -54.01 -58.89 -48.60
CA CYS A 169 -54.41 -57.54 -48.21
C CYS A 169 -53.30 -56.53 -48.56
N ASP A 170 -53.57 -55.67 -49.54
CA ASP A 170 -52.71 -54.55 -49.92
C ASP A 170 -52.72 -53.51 -48.77
N PRO A 171 -51.59 -53.27 -48.07
CA PRO A 171 -51.54 -52.49 -46.82
C PRO A 171 -51.88 -51.01 -46.99
N ALA A 172 -52.07 -50.54 -48.23
CA ALA A 172 -52.41 -49.15 -48.53
C ALA A 172 -53.92 -48.83 -48.43
N ILE A 173 -54.81 -49.83 -48.43
CA ILE A 173 -56.27 -49.58 -48.53
C ILE A 173 -57.04 -49.90 -47.23
N VAL A 174 -56.64 -50.92 -46.45
CA VAL A 174 -57.38 -51.30 -45.23
C VAL A 174 -56.43 -51.72 -44.11
N ASN A 175 -56.47 -50.99 -42.97
CA ASN A 175 -55.72 -51.32 -41.77
C ASN A 175 -56.38 -52.47 -41.00
N CYS A 176 -56.28 -53.70 -41.54
CA CYS A 176 -56.85 -54.91 -40.93
C CYS A 176 -56.08 -55.35 -39.68
N CYS A 177 -54.78 -55.05 -39.58
CA CYS A 177 -53.91 -55.59 -38.52
C CYS A 177 -53.60 -54.60 -37.41
N GLY A 178 -54.18 -53.39 -37.44
CA GLY A 178 -53.86 -52.32 -36.48
C GLY A 178 -54.34 -52.56 -35.04
N ASN A 179 -55.20 -53.57 -34.80
CA ASN A 179 -55.74 -53.88 -33.47
C ASN A 179 -55.59 -55.36 -33.12
N LEU A 180 -54.37 -55.90 -33.24
CA LEU A 180 -54.06 -57.21 -32.67
C LEU A 180 -53.69 -57.05 -31.18
N MET A 181 -54.54 -57.53 -30.28
CA MET A 181 -54.17 -57.78 -28.88
C MET A 181 -53.33 -59.06 -28.79
N PRO A 182 -52.49 -59.23 -27.75
CA PRO A 182 -51.53 -60.33 -27.63
C PRO A 182 -52.16 -61.74 -27.56
N ASP A 183 -53.49 -61.83 -27.40
CA ASP A 183 -54.23 -63.09 -27.25
C ASP A 183 -54.71 -63.65 -28.60
N GLY A 184 -54.33 -63.01 -29.72
CA GLY A 184 -54.59 -63.49 -31.09
C GLY A 184 -56.06 -63.44 -31.53
N ARG A 185 -56.94 -62.80 -30.76
CA ARG A 185 -58.35 -62.61 -31.12
C ARG A 185 -58.57 -61.24 -31.73
N CYS A 186 -59.18 -61.20 -32.91
CA CYS A 186 -59.59 -59.97 -33.57
C CYS A 186 -61.03 -59.65 -33.15
N TYR A 187 -61.31 -58.40 -32.76
CA TYR A 187 -62.69 -57.97 -32.49
C TYR A 187 -63.42 -57.67 -33.81
N PRO A 188 -64.73 -57.94 -33.90
CA PRO A 188 -65.52 -57.58 -35.06
C PRO A 188 -65.44 -56.07 -35.30
N ARG A 189 -65.06 -55.68 -36.51
CA ARG A 189 -65.00 -54.27 -36.89
C ARG A 189 -66.41 -53.84 -37.29
N ALA A 190 -66.97 -52.86 -36.59
CA ALA A 190 -68.21 -52.23 -37.02
C ALA A 190 -67.96 -51.53 -38.38
N ALA A 191 -68.62 -52.00 -39.42
CA ALA A 191 -68.69 -51.34 -40.72
C ALA A 191 -70.13 -50.91 -40.97
N ILE A 192 -70.31 -49.68 -41.46
CA ILE A 192 -71.61 -49.20 -41.91
C ILE A 192 -71.82 -49.77 -43.31
N VAL A 193 -72.78 -50.68 -43.46
CA VAL A 193 -73.23 -51.16 -44.77
C VAL A 193 -74.08 -50.06 -45.41
N ASN A 194 -73.68 -49.57 -46.58
CA ASN A 194 -74.53 -48.74 -47.44
C ASN A 194 -75.28 -49.63 -48.43
#